data_AF-A0A7C2TC45-F1
#
_entry.id   AF-A0A7C2TC45-F1
#
_cell.length_a   1.000
_cell.length_b   1.000
_cell.length_c   1.000
_cell.angle_alpha   90.00
_cell.angle_beta   90.00
_cell.angle_gamma   90.00
#
_symmetry.space_group_name_H-M   'P 1'
#
loop_
_entity.id
_entity.type
_entity.pdbx_description
1 polymer ?
#
loop_
_entity_poly.entity_id
_entity_poly.type
_entity_poly.pdbx_seq_one_letter_code
_entity_poly.pdbx_strand_id
1 'polypeptide(L)'
;MNTAQAGIGSRQLGIILLTLILAGIHISILFPDTLFILNGLGYLGLLAAYFLPIPMLQTRRNLVRWALMGYTLITILAWVAIGDKSWPAGTLGYFTKLLEVLLIVFLWVDRR
;
A
#
# COMPACT_ATOMS: atom_id res chain seq x y z
N MET A 1 -17.08 27.58 20.19
CA MET A 1 -17.30 26.51 19.18
C MET A 1 -16.03 26.43 18.35
N ASN A 2 -15.15 25.47 18.63
CA ASN A 2 -13.92 25.28 17.86
C ASN A 2 -14.22 24.24 16.77
N THR A 3 -14.22 24.70 15.52
CA THR A 3 -14.37 23.84 14.35
C THR A 3 -13.21 22.84 14.30
N ALA A 4 -13.57 21.56 14.22
CA ALA A 4 -12.66 20.43 14.23
C ALA A 4 -11.61 20.56 13.10
N GLN A 5 -10.34 20.46 13.46
CA GLN A 5 -9.27 20.20 12.49
C GLN A 5 -9.50 18.81 11.87
N ALA A 6 -10.16 18.77 10.71
CA ALA A 6 -10.16 17.62 9.83
C ALA A 6 -8.79 17.53 9.10
N GLY A 7 -7.71 17.43 9.88
CA GLY A 7 -6.35 17.30 9.36
C GLY A 7 -6.00 15.84 9.08
N ILE A 8 -5.22 15.59 8.03
CA ILE A 8 -4.60 14.28 7.80
C ILE A 8 -3.63 14.01 8.97
N GLY A 9 -3.98 13.06 9.83
CA GLY A 9 -3.12 12.63 10.94
C GLY A 9 -1.83 11.98 10.42
N SER A 10 -0.77 12.01 11.23
CA SER A 10 0.55 11.45 10.87
C SER A 10 0.50 9.99 10.37
N ARG A 11 -0.42 9.18 10.89
CA ARG A 11 -0.65 7.79 10.44
C ARG A 11 -1.20 7.73 9.01
N GLN A 12 -2.16 8.58 8.68
CA GLN A 12 -2.71 8.64 7.32
C GLN A 12 -1.65 9.08 6.33
N LEU A 13 -0.84 10.07 6.71
CA LEU A 13 0.26 10.51 5.87
C LEU A 13 1.24 9.37 5.63
N GLY A 14 1.57 8.58 6.66
CA GLY A 14 2.38 7.38 6.52
C GLY A 14 1.79 6.35 5.56
N ILE A 15 0.50 6.03 5.69
CA ILE A 15 -0.21 5.11 4.78
C ILE A 15 -0.12 5.62 3.34
N ILE A 16 -0.41 6.90 3.12
CA ILE A 16 -0.38 7.53 1.79
C ILE A 16 1.04 7.45 1.20
N LEU A 17 2.05 7.91 1.93
CA LEU A 17 3.42 7.95 1.45
C LEU A 17 3.97 6.56 1.16
N LEU A 18 3.79 5.60 2.08
CA LEU A 18 4.24 4.22 1.89
C LEU A 18 3.57 3.59 0.65
N THR A 19 2.26 3.78 0.51
CA THR A 19 1.51 3.20 -0.62
C THR A 19 1.93 3.82 -1.95
N LEU A 20 2.16 5.14 -2.00
CA LEU A 20 2.63 5.82 -3.21
C LEU A 20 4.05 5.39 -3.59
N ILE A 21 4.96 5.25 -2.62
CA ILE A 21 6.32 4.75 -2.87
C ILE A 21 6.26 3.33 -3.43
N LEU A 22 5.48 2.45 -2.81
CA LEU A 22 5.32 1.06 -3.28
C LEU A 22 4.73 1.02 -4.70
N ALA A 23 3.69 1.81 -4.98
CA ALA A 23 3.10 1.87 -6.32
C ALA A 23 4.12 2.35 -7.36
N GLY A 24 4.89 3.40 -7.04
CA GLY A 24 5.93 3.91 -7.91
C GLY A 24 7.02 2.87 -8.20
N ILE A 25 7.50 2.16 -7.18
CA ILE A 25 8.52 1.11 -7.36
C ILE A 25 7.97 0.00 -8.25
N HIS A 26 6.77 -0.52 -7.98
CA HIS A 26 6.18 -1.59 -8.79
C HIS A 26 5.99 -1.16 -10.25
N ILE A 27 5.53 0.06 -10.52
CA ILE A 27 5.33 0.54 -11.90
C ILE A 27 6.65 0.74 -12.64
N SER A 28 7.70 1.23 -11.96
CA SER A 28 8.93 1.68 -12.61
C SER A 28 10.00 0.61 -12.77
N ILE A 29 10.18 -0.27 -11.79
CA ILE A 29 11.38 -1.12 -11.69
C ILE A 29 11.49 -2.16 -12.80
N LEU A 30 10.38 -2.74 -13.22
CA LEU A 30 10.33 -3.78 -14.25
C LEU A 30 9.52 -3.32 -15.47
N PHE A 31 9.33 -2.01 -15.66
CA PHE A 31 8.57 -1.51 -16.79
C PHE A 31 9.11 -2.06 -18.12
N PRO A 32 8.25 -2.54 -19.05
CA PRO A 32 6.79 -2.51 -19.04
C PRO A 32 6.11 -3.81 -18.56
N ASP A 33 6.66 -4.51 -17.56
CA ASP A 33 6.07 -5.74 -17.04
C ASP A 33 4.63 -5.51 -16.54
N THR A 34 3.70 -6.23 -17.15
CA THR A 34 2.27 -6.02 -16.95
C THR A 34 1.84 -6.39 -15.54
N LEU A 35 2.42 -7.43 -14.93
CA LEU A 35 2.05 -7.85 -13.58
C LEU A 35 2.50 -6.82 -12.55
N PHE A 36 3.69 -6.25 -12.73
CA PHE A 36 4.23 -5.20 -11.87
C PHE A 36 3.45 -3.87 -12.01
N ILE A 37 3.06 -3.50 -13.23
CA ILE A 37 2.19 -2.34 -13.46
C ILE A 37 0.83 -2.53 -12.78
N LEU A 38 0.18 -3.69 -13.00
CA LEU A 38 -1.09 -4.01 -12.34
C LEU A 38 -0.95 -4.04 -10.82
N ASN A 39 0.21 -4.43 -10.30
CA ASN A 39 0.48 -4.40 -8.87
C ASN A 39 0.47 -2.97 -8.32
N GLY A 40 1.23 -2.06 -8.95
CA GLY A 40 1.22 -0.65 -8.56
C GLY A 40 -0.15 0.01 -8.71
N LEU A 41 -0.90 -0.32 -9.77
CA LEU A 41 -2.28 0.16 -9.93
C LEU A 41 -3.22 -0.39 -8.85
N GLY A 42 -3.03 -1.63 -8.39
CA GLY A 42 -3.77 -2.19 -7.27
C GLY A 42 -3.56 -1.41 -5.98
N TYR A 43 -2.32 -1.03 -5.68
CA TYR A 43 -2.00 -0.13 -4.56
C TYR A 43 -2.68 1.24 -4.69
N LEU A 44 -2.60 1.88 -5.85
CA LEU A 44 -3.23 3.18 -6.09
C LEU A 44 -4.77 3.11 -5.98
N GLY A 45 -5.38 2.08 -6.56
CA GLY A 45 -6.82 1.85 -6.51
C GLY A 45 -7.32 1.64 -5.09
N LEU A 46 -6.63 0.82 -4.29
CA LEU A 46 -6.99 0.57 -2.89
C LEU A 46 -6.72 1.79 -1.99
N LEU A 47 -5.66 2.57 -2.26
CA LEU A 47 -5.42 3.83 -1.57
C LEU A 47 -6.53 4.84 -1.84
N ALA A 48 -6.89 4.99 -3.11
CA ALA A 48 -7.98 5.84 -3.56
C ALA A 48 -9.30 5.40 -2.89
N ALA A 49 -9.61 4.10 -2.91
CA ALA A 49 -10.77 3.53 -2.23
C ALA A 49 -10.78 3.83 -0.71
N TYR A 50 -9.60 3.87 -0.07
CA TYR A 50 -9.50 4.09 1.37
C TYR A 50 -9.70 5.55 1.78
N PHE A 51 -9.23 6.51 0.96
CA PHE A 51 -9.28 7.94 1.31
C PHE A 51 -10.35 8.76 0.59
N LEU A 52 -10.75 8.40 -0.64
CA LEU A 52 -11.75 9.18 -1.38
C LEU A 52 -13.13 9.13 -0.71
N PRO A 53 -13.92 10.20 -0.82
CA PRO A 53 -15.24 10.29 -0.21
C PRO A 53 -16.32 9.56 -1.01
N ILE A 54 -16.12 8.27 -1.30
CA ILE A 54 -17.07 7.43 -2.03
C ILE A 54 -18.05 6.82 -1.02
N PRO A 55 -19.37 7.15 -1.04
CA PRO A 55 -20.31 6.80 0.02
C PRO A 55 -20.31 5.31 0.40
N MET A 56 -20.33 4.41 -0.59
CA MET A 56 -20.34 2.97 -0.37
C MET A 56 -19.08 2.46 0.35
N LEU A 57 -17.92 3.04 0.03
CA LEU A 57 -16.63 2.65 0.62
C LEU A 57 -16.44 3.29 1.99
N GLN A 58 -17.01 4.47 2.22
CA GLN A 58 -17.00 5.11 3.53
C GLN A 58 -17.72 4.27 4.59
N THR A 59 -18.87 3.68 4.26
CA THR A 59 -19.58 2.77 5.16
C THR A 59 -18.81 1.47 5.40
N ARG A 60 -17.91 1.09 4.50
CA ARG A 60 -17.12 -0.15 4.53
C ARG A 60 -15.62 0.11 4.66
N ARG A 61 -15.21 1.21 5.31
CA ARG A 61 -13.79 1.60 5.43
C ARG A 61 -12.92 0.49 6.02
N ASN A 62 -13.42 -0.23 7.00
CA ASN A 62 -12.71 -1.36 7.59
C ASN A 62 -12.46 -2.48 6.57
N LEU A 63 -13.43 -2.76 5.68
CA LEU A 63 -13.25 -3.74 4.61
C LEU A 63 -12.16 -3.29 3.63
N VAL A 64 -12.13 -2.01 3.24
CA VAL A 64 -11.09 -1.46 2.35
C VAL A 64 -9.71 -1.50 3.03
N ARG A 65 -9.65 -1.21 4.33
CA ARG A 65 -8.42 -1.34 5.14
C ARG A 65 -7.90 -2.77 5.12
N TRP A 66 -8.77 -3.74 5.37
CA TRP A 66 -8.43 -5.17 5.31
C TRP A 66 -8.04 -5.60 3.90
N ALA A 67 -8.69 -5.07 2.87
CA ALA A 67 -8.33 -5.33 1.48
C ALA A 67 -6.93 -4.81 1.16
N LEU A 68 -6.58 -3.57 1.54
CA LEU A 68 -5.23 -3.03 1.35
C LEU A 68 -4.18 -3.81 2.14
N MET A 69 -4.48 -4.20 3.38
CA MET A 69 -3.59 -5.03 4.19
C MET A 69 -3.39 -6.42 3.59
N GLY A 70 -4.47 -7.10 3.19
CA GLY A 70 -4.42 -8.41 2.56
C GLY A 70 -3.71 -8.38 1.21
N TYR A 71 -3.95 -7.34 0.41
CA TYR A 71 -3.23 -7.10 -0.84
C TYR A 71 -1.73 -6.98 -0.61
N THR A 72 -1.33 -6.14 0.35
CA THR A 72 0.08 -5.97 0.75
C THR A 72 0.69 -7.29 1.24
N LEU A 73 -0.06 -8.09 1.98
CA LEU A 73 0.41 -9.42 2.41
C LEU A 73 0.61 -10.36 1.21
N ILE A 74 -0.29 -10.34 0.23
CA ILE A 74 -0.17 -11.15 -0.99
C ILE A 74 1.10 -10.75 -1.76
N THR A 75 1.44 -9.47 -1.87
CA THR A 75 2.67 -9.05 -2.57
C THR A 75 3.94 -9.48 -1.84
N ILE A 76 3.92 -9.56 -0.51
CA ILE A 76 5.01 -10.17 0.28
C ILE A 76 5.13 -11.66 -0.07
N LEU A 77 4.03 -12.41 0.04
CA LEU A 77 4.01 -13.86 -0.19
C LEU A 77 4.41 -14.21 -1.63
N ALA A 78 3.93 -13.46 -2.62
CA ALA A 78 4.29 -13.64 -4.02
C ALA A 78 5.80 -13.46 -4.23
N TRP A 79 6.40 -12.41 -3.67
CA TRP A 79 7.85 -12.21 -3.78
C TRP A 79 8.66 -13.28 -3.05
N VAL A 80 8.18 -13.76 -1.89
CA VAL A 80 8.82 -14.90 -1.20
C VAL A 80 8.83 -16.13 -2.11
N ALA A 81 7.70 -16.43 -2.76
CA ALA A 81 7.54 -17.60 -3.62
C ALA A 81 8.32 -17.53 -4.94
N ILE A 82 8.26 -16.40 -5.65
CA ILE A 82 8.75 -16.30 -7.05
C ILE A 82 9.70 -15.11 -7.31
N GLY A 83 9.95 -14.27 -6.30
CA GLY A 83 10.79 -13.09 -6.46
C GLY A 83 12.28 -13.40 -6.48
N ASP A 84 13.03 -12.67 -7.31
CA ASP A 84 14.49 -12.72 -7.35
C ASP A 84 15.10 -12.18 -6.04
N LYS A 85 16.06 -12.93 -5.50
CA LYS A 85 16.77 -12.67 -4.24
C LYS A 85 18.28 -12.52 -4.46
N SER A 86 18.75 -12.67 -5.69
CA SER A 86 20.16 -12.58 -6.05
C SER A 86 20.65 -11.13 -6.00
N TRP A 87 21.91 -10.94 -5.63
CA TRP A 87 22.52 -9.60 -5.59
C TRP A 87 22.93 -9.18 -7.01
N PRO A 88 22.74 -7.91 -7.43
CA PRO A 88 22.26 -6.77 -6.65
C PRO A 88 20.73 -6.57 -6.68
N ALA A 89 20.02 -7.11 -7.67
CA ALA A 89 18.60 -6.81 -7.93
C ALA A 89 17.68 -7.17 -6.75
N GLY A 90 17.95 -8.28 -6.07
CA GLY A 90 17.19 -8.76 -4.92
C GLY A 90 17.22 -7.83 -3.71
N THR A 91 18.22 -6.95 -3.58
CA THR A 91 18.32 -5.97 -2.47
C THR A 91 17.12 -5.01 -2.45
N LEU A 92 16.66 -4.58 -3.63
CA LEU A 92 15.47 -3.74 -3.77
C LEU A 92 14.19 -4.50 -3.41
N GLY A 93 14.17 -5.82 -3.66
CA GLY A 93 13.14 -6.73 -3.15
C GLY A 93 13.02 -6.64 -1.63
N TYR A 94 14.10 -6.87 -0.87
CA TYR A 94 14.07 -6.76 0.60
C TYR A 94 13.64 -5.37 1.09
N PHE A 95 14.11 -4.30 0.43
CA PHE A 95 13.72 -2.93 0.77
C PHE A 95 12.21 -2.69 0.59
N THR A 96 11.62 -3.14 -0.54
CA THR A 96 10.17 -3.03 -0.74
C THR A 96 9.38 -3.82 0.30
N LYS A 97 9.88 -5.00 0.72
CA LYS A 97 9.21 -5.80 1.78
C LYS A 97 9.24 -5.15 3.14
N LEU A 98 10.30 -4.41 3.47
CA LEU A 98 10.32 -3.57 4.67
C LEU A 98 9.20 -2.52 4.61
N LEU A 99 9.04 -1.83 3.48
CA LEU A 99 8.00 -0.81 3.31
C LEU A 99 6.58 -1.41 3.35
N GLU A 100 6.38 -2.59 2.77
CA GLU A 100 5.11 -3.33 2.84
C GLU A 100 4.76 -3.73 4.28
N VAL A 101 5.72 -4.22 5.06
CA VAL A 101 5.52 -4.53 6.48
C VAL A 101 5.17 -3.26 7.28
N LEU A 102 5.87 -2.16 7.03
CA LEU A 102 5.54 -0.87 7.66
C LEU A 102 4.11 -0.42 7.29
N LEU A 103 3.70 -0.58 6.04
CA LEU A 103 2.34 -0.26 5.61
C LEU A 103 1.30 -1.09 6.37
N ILE A 104 1.52 -2.40 6.51
CA ILE A 104 0.65 -3.29 7.30
C ILE A 104 0.56 -2.81 8.76
N VAL A 105 1.68 -2.45 9.38
CA VAL A 105 1.70 -1.93 10.77
C VAL A 105 0.90 -0.62 10.89
N PHE A 106 1.08 0.31 9.95
CA PHE A 106 0.33 1.56 9.93
C PHE A 106 -1.18 1.32 9.76
N LEU A 107 -1.57 0.43 8.85
CA LEU A 107 -2.97 0.04 8.65
C LEU A 107 -3.55 -0.69 9.86
N TRP A 108 -2.75 -1.48 10.57
CA TRP A 108 -3.18 -2.19 11.78
C TRP A 108 -3.51 -1.23 12.92
N VAL A 109 -2.68 -0.21 13.11
CA VAL A 109 -2.82 0.79 14.18
C VAL A 109 -3.85 1.87 13.81
N ASP A 110 -4.14 2.10 12.53
CA ASP A 110 -5.21 2.99 12.09
C ASP A 110 -6.60 2.36 12.32
N ARG A 111 -7.13 2.53 13.54
CA ARG A 111 -8.43 2.00 13.98
C ARG A 111 -9.60 2.94 13.73
N ARG A 112 -9.71 3.48 12.51
CA ARG A 112 -10.85 4.33 12.11
C ARG A 112 -12.17 3.58 12.12
#